data_AF-A0A6I5X2V5-F1
#
_entry.id   AF-A0A6I5X2V5-F1
#
_cell.length_a   1.000
_cell.length_b   1.000
_cell.length_c   1.000
_cell.angle_alpha   90.00
_cell.angle_beta   90.00
_cell.angle_gamma   90.00
#
_symmetry.space_group_name_H-M   'P 1'
#
loop_
_entity.id
_entity.type
_entity.pdbx_description
1 polymer ?
#
loop_
_entity_poly.entity_id
_entity_poly.type
_entity_poly.pdbx_seq_one_letter_code
_entity_poly.pdbx_strand_id
1 'polypeptide(L)'
;MDATHHERTTMTPSLSALRRRGGLVWDNHACMPLRPDDHAFIDQLADAHAAGVDVLSLNIGFGPQGPDEHLAMLDSFSRWLAEHADQYLLVRSVADIQAARADDKLGVMFDVEGMVPLNCGRIDLIERFRTGGVGWMLVAYNRNNDSGGGCTDEDGGLTPYGRQVLREMERVGMIVCCSHTGHRTAREVIDAAGMPVIFSHSNCSALYDHYRNIPDDLIRACADAGG
;
A
#
# COMPACT_ATOMS: atom_id res chain seq x y z
N MET A 1 -21.09 43.16 -22.74
CA MET A 1 -20.87 41.96 -23.56
C MET A 1 -20.44 40.88 -22.60
N ASP A 2 -21.29 39.86 -22.52
CA ASP A 2 -21.24 38.74 -21.60
C ASP A 2 -19.95 37.91 -21.76
N ALA A 3 -19.34 37.53 -20.66
CA ALA A 3 -18.39 36.43 -20.60
C ALA A 3 -18.62 35.69 -19.28
N THR A 4 -19.69 34.88 -19.30
CA THR A 4 -20.02 33.89 -18.29
C THR A 4 -18.82 32.96 -18.06
N HIS A 5 -18.22 33.04 -16.86
CA HIS A 5 -17.36 32.00 -16.33
C HIS A 5 -18.19 30.72 -16.17
N HIS A 6 -17.95 29.72 -17.02
CA HIS A 6 -18.40 28.37 -16.77
C HIS A 6 -17.52 27.76 -15.66
N GLU A 7 -17.97 27.89 -14.41
CA GLU A 7 -17.61 26.95 -13.35
C GLU A 7 -18.09 25.56 -13.77
N ARG A 8 -17.18 24.73 -14.29
CA ARG A 8 -17.40 23.28 -14.27
C ARG A 8 -17.08 22.78 -12.88
N THR A 9 -18.01 22.99 -11.96
CA THR A 9 -18.06 22.26 -10.71
C THR A 9 -18.55 20.85 -11.03
N THR A 10 -17.68 20.00 -11.57
CA THR A 10 -17.91 18.56 -11.51
C THR A 10 -17.87 18.18 -10.04
N MET A 11 -19.03 18.19 -9.38
CA MET A 11 -19.16 17.70 -8.02
C MET A 11 -18.66 16.26 -7.98
N THR A 12 -17.48 16.05 -7.41
CA THR A 12 -17.01 14.72 -7.04
C THR A 12 -18.11 14.11 -6.15
N PRO A 13 -18.71 12.97 -6.54
CA PRO A 13 -19.73 12.34 -5.72
C PRO A 13 -19.13 12.03 -4.35
N SER A 14 -19.87 12.33 -3.27
CA SER A 14 -19.42 11.95 -1.93
C SER A 14 -19.19 10.44 -1.86
N LEU A 15 -18.29 9.97 -0.99
CA LEU A 15 -18.03 8.55 -0.82
C LEU A 15 -19.31 7.77 -0.56
N SER A 16 -20.22 8.32 0.26
CA SER A 16 -21.55 7.75 0.50
C SER A 16 -22.40 7.63 -0.78
N ALA A 17 -22.25 8.55 -1.75
CA ALA A 17 -22.93 8.48 -3.04
C ALA A 17 -22.34 7.42 -3.98
N LEU A 18 -21.01 7.23 -3.97
CA LEU A 18 -20.35 6.11 -4.67
C LEU A 18 -20.77 4.76 -4.05
N ARG A 19 -20.77 4.71 -2.72
CA ARG A 19 -21.20 3.56 -1.91
C ARG A 19 -22.62 3.11 -2.25
N ARG A 20 -23.56 4.06 -2.34
CA ARG A 20 -24.96 3.81 -2.75
C ARG A 20 -25.14 3.33 -4.18
N ARG A 21 -24.18 3.61 -5.08
CA ARG A 21 -24.19 3.14 -6.47
C ARG A 21 -23.55 1.76 -6.62
N GLY A 22 -23.21 1.09 -5.51
CA GLY A 22 -22.55 -0.21 -5.50
C GLY A 22 -21.03 -0.13 -5.68
N GLY A 23 -20.44 1.07 -5.68
CA GLY A 23 -18.99 1.23 -5.69
C GLY A 23 -18.37 0.80 -4.36
N LEU A 24 -17.19 0.18 -4.44
CA LEU A 24 -16.31 -0.10 -3.32
C LEU A 24 -15.33 1.07 -3.14
N VAL A 25 -15.17 1.55 -1.92
CA VAL A 25 -14.19 2.60 -1.59
C VAL A 25 -13.02 1.98 -0.85
N TRP A 26 -11.84 1.98 -1.47
CA TRP A 26 -10.62 1.45 -0.88
C TRP A 26 -9.57 2.56 -0.76
N ASP A 27 -9.19 2.89 0.47
CA ASP A 27 -7.98 3.66 0.74
C ASP A 27 -6.77 2.73 0.88
N ASN A 28 -5.85 2.81 -0.09
CA ASN A 28 -4.79 1.84 -0.24
C ASN A 28 -3.59 2.09 0.68
N HIS A 29 -3.57 3.19 1.45
CA HIS A 29 -2.49 3.44 2.39
C HIS A 29 -2.86 4.48 3.46
N ALA A 30 -2.92 4.05 4.71
CA ALA A 30 -3.08 4.90 5.87
C ALA A 30 -1.92 4.70 6.84
N CYS A 31 -1.15 5.77 7.05
CA CYS A 31 -0.08 5.79 8.02
C CYS A 31 -0.63 6.16 9.39
N MET A 32 -0.38 5.29 10.36
CA MET A 32 -0.75 5.50 11.75
C MET A 32 0.49 5.50 12.65
N PRO A 33 0.45 6.08 13.86
CA PRO A 33 1.53 5.95 14.83
C PRO A 33 1.95 4.48 15.05
N LEU A 34 3.14 4.11 14.60
CA LEU A 34 3.64 2.74 14.73
C LEU A 34 4.19 2.48 16.13
N ARG A 35 3.28 2.35 17.10
CA ARG A 35 3.58 2.07 18.51
C ARG A 35 2.76 0.86 18.92
N PRO A 36 3.39 -0.31 19.12
CA PRO A 36 2.66 -1.50 19.54
C PRO A 36 1.87 -1.24 20.83
N ASP A 37 0.62 -1.68 20.83
CA ASP A 37 -0.34 -1.61 21.95
C ASP A 37 -0.76 -0.19 22.35
N ASP A 38 -0.41 0.82 21.54
CA ASP A 38 -1.00 2.16 21.59
C ASP A 38 -2.12 2.23 20.55
N HIS A 39 -3.37 2.23 21.04
CA HIS A 39 -4.56 2.25 20.17
C HIS A 39 -5.16 3.65 20.00
N ALA A 40 -4.50 4.72 20.49
CA ALA A 40 -5.07 6.06 20.53
C ALA A 40 -5.36 6.69 19.15
N PHE A 41 -4.83 6.10 18.08
CA PHE A 41 -5.08 6.53 16.71
C PHE A 41 -6.13 5.67 15.99
N ILE A 42 -6.52 4.54 16.56
CA ILE A 42 -7.30 3.53 15.85
C ILE A 42 -8.77 3.97 15.69
N ASP A 43 -9.25 4.90 16.51
CA ASP A 43 -10.56 5.55 16.33
C ASP A 43 -10.72 6.20 14.93
N GLN A 44 -9.60 6.53 14.26
CA GLN A 44 -9.62 7.01 12.87
C GLN A 44 -10.17 5.96 11.89
N LEU A 45 -10.10 4.67 12.20
CA LEU A 45 -10.73 3.61 11.41
C LEU A 45 -12.26 3.72 11.46
N ALA A 46 -12.82 4.03 12.63
CA ALA A 46 -14.25 4.25 12.78
C ALA A 46 -14.70 5.48 11.99
N ASP A 47 -13.91 6.56 12.03
CA ASP A 47 -14.16 7.77 11.23
C ASP A 47 -14.09 7.49 9.72
N ALA A 48 -13.10 6.72 9.27
CA ALA A 48 -12.98 6.30 7.87
C ALA A 48 -14.19 5.48 7.42
N HIS A 49 -14.63 4.52 8.24
CA HIS A 49 -15.81 3.72 7.95
C HIS A 49 -17.08 4.56 7.90
N ALA A 50 -17.26 5.48 8.86
CA ALA A 50 -18.38 6.42 8.89
C ALA A 50 -18.40 7.35 7.67
N ALA A 51 -17.22 7.73 7.15
CA ALA A 51 -17.08 8.47 5.90
C ALA A 51 -17.44 7.65 4.65
N GLY A 52 -17.56 6.33 4.77
CA GLY A 52 -17.95 5.41 3.71
C GLY A 52 -16.79 4.65 3.06
N VAL A 53 -15.65 4.52 3.74
CA VAL A 53 -14.56 3.63 3.35
C VAL A 53 -14.93 2.18 3.65
N ASP A 54 -14.69 1.30 2.68
CA ASP A 54 -14.95 -0.13 2.78
C ASP A 54 -13.72 -0.94 3.13
N VAL A 55 -12.57 -0.54 2.57
CA VAL A 55 -11.29 -1.19 2.80
C VAL A 55 -10.23 -0.13 3.07
N LEU A 56 -9.40 -0.38 4.07
CA LEU A 56 -8.28 0.50 4.41
C LEU A 56 -7.02 -0.35 4.63
N SER A 57 -5.92 0.04 3.98
CA SER A 57 -4.61 -0.59 4.19
C SER A 57 -3.85 0.16 5.29
N LEU A 58 -3.49 -0.54 6.35
CA LEU A 58 -2.71 0.01 7.46
C LEU A 58 -1.25 -0.36 7.35
N ASN A 59 -0.40 0.66 7.43
CA ASN A 59 1.03 0.44 7.50
C ASN A 59 1.42 -0.23 8.83
N ILE A 60 2.22 -1.29 8.76
CA ILE A 60 2.79 -1.97 9.95
C ILE A 60 4.28 -1.66 10.16
N GLY A 61 4.89 -0.86 9.29
CA GLY A 61 6.31 -0.54 9.36
C GLY A 61 6.82 0.18 8.13
N PHE A 62 7.80 1.06 8.31
CA PHE A 62 8.45 1.82 7.24
C PHE A 62 9.94 2.08 7.49
N GLY A 63 10.63 2.48 6.42
CA GLY A 63 11.95 3.10 6.52
C GLY A 63 13.01 2.17 7.14
N PRO A 64 13.73 2.60 8.20
CA PRO A 64 14.84 1.84 8.77
C PRO A 64 14.39 0.72 9.73
N GLN A 65 13.09 0.54 9.96
CA GLN A 65 12.60 -0.43 10.93
C GLN A 65 12.94 -1.86 10.50
N GLY A 66 13.39 -2.66 11.47
CA GLY A 66 13.77 -4.04 11.27
C GLY A 66 12.57 -5.01 11.33
N PRO A 67 12.84 -6.32 11.23
CA PRO A 67 11.79 -7.33 11.25
C PRO A 67 11.04 -7.38 12.59
N ASP A 68 11.71 -7.15 13.72
CA ASP A 68 11.09 -7.26 15.03
C ASP A 68 10.02 -6.18 15.26
N GLU A 69 10.28 -4.94 14.82
CA GLU A 69 9.31 -3.85 14.89
C GLU A 69 8.07 -4.13 14.03
N HIS A 70 8.27 -4.61 12.80
CA HIS A 70 7.16 -4.94 11.89
C HIS A 70 6.30 -6.08 12.44
N LEU A 71 6.94 -7.11 13.01
CA LEU A 71 6.24 -8.25 13.58
C LEU A 71 5.48 -7.87 14.87
N ALA A 72 6.03 -6.98 15.69
CA ALA A 72 5.35 -6.47 16.88
C ALA A 72 4.10 -5.64 16.52
N MET A 73 4.21 -4.77 15.50
CA MET A 73 3.06 -4.02 14.99
C MET A 73 1.99 -4.93 14.39
N LEU A 74 2.41 -5.91 13.58
CA LEU A 74 1.51 -6.89 12.98
C LEU A 74 0.73 -7.67 14.06
N ASP A 75 1.42 -8.14 15.11
CA ASP A 75 0.77 -8.84 16.22
C ASP A 75 -0.21 -7.93 16.97
N SER A 76 0.19 -6.70 17.27
CA SER A 76 -0.65 -5.73 17.97
C SER A 76 -1.93 -5.40 17.19
N PHE A 77 -1.82 -5.10 15.89
CA PHE A 77 -2.99 -4.85 15.05
C PHE A 77 -3.86 -6.08 14.86
N SER A 78 -3.26 -7.25 14.66
CA SER A 78 -4.02 -8.49 14.49
C SER A 78 -4.85 -8.81 15.74
N ARG A 79 -4.27 -8.62 16.93
CA ARG A 79 -4.96 -8.84 18.20
C ARG A 79 -6.09 -7.84 18.40
N TRP A 80 -5.82 -6.56 18.14
CA TRP A 80 -6.84 -5.51 18.25
C TRP A 80 -8.01 -5.76 17.30
N LEU A 81 -7.75 -6.12 16.04
CA LEU A 81 -8.81 -6.47 15.07
C LEU A 81 -9.63 -7.68 15.52
N ALA A 82 -8.99 -8.68 16.15
CA ALA A 82 -9.69 -9.84 16.68
C ALA A 82 -10.60 -9.48 17.86
N GLU A 83 -10.19 -8.53 18.71
CA GLU A 83 -10.98 -8.03 19.84
C GLU A 83 -12.16 -7.15 19.39
N HIS A 84 -12.10 -6.57 18.18
CA HIS A 84 -13.12 -5.68 17.60
C HIS A 84 -13.76 -6.27 16.33
N ALA A 85 -13.87 -7.60 16.27
CA ALA A 85 -14.37 -8.33 15.09
C ALA A 85 -15.86 -8.08 14.78
N ASP A 86 -16.59 -7.40 15.67
CA ASP A 86 -17.94 -6.90 15.44
C ASP A 86 -17.96 -5.72 14.45
N GLN A 87 -16.88 -4.95 14.37
CA GLN A 87 -16.78 -3.73 13.54
C GLN A 87 -15.77 -3.85 12.39
N TYR A 88 -14.75 -4.70 12.54
CA TYR A 88 -13.65 -4.81 11.60
C TYR A 88 -13.47 -6.25 11.11
N LEU A 89 -12.90 -6.39 9.90
CA LEU A 89 -12.54 -7.68 9.34
C LEU A 89 -11.16 -7.60 8.69
N LEU A 90 -10.26 -8.50 9.09
CA LEU A 90 -8.93 -8.62 8.48
C LEU A 90 -9.04 -9.23 7.07
N VAL A 91 -8.70 -8.43 6.06
CA VAL A 91 -8.76 -8.76 4.64
C VAL A 91 -7.49 -9.49 4.21
N ARG A 92 -7.65 -10.70 3.66
CA ARG A 92 -6.57 -11.48 3.03
C ARG A 92 -6.87 -11.82 1.57
N SER A 93 -8.09 -11.57 1.13
CA SER A 93 -8.62 -11.90 -0.19
C SER A 93 -9.76 -10.97 -0.60
N VAL A 94 -10.12 -10.98 -1.89
CA VAL A 94 -11.30 -10.26 -2.39
C VAL A 94 -12.60 -10.77 -1.74
N ALA A 95 -12.67 -12.05 -1.37
CA ALA A 95 -13.83 -12.60 -0.68
C ALA A 95 -14.03 -11.95 0.69
N ASP A 96 -12.95 -11.67 1.41
CA ASP A 96 -12.99 -10.98 2.70
C ASP A 96 -13.52 -9.55 2.55
N ILE A 97 -13.14 -8.84 1.48
CA ILE A 97 -13.68 -7.51 1.16
C ILE A 97 -15.20 -7.56 0.99
N GLN A 98 -15.69 -8.54 0.23
CA GLN A 98 -17.13 -8.70 0.01
C GLN A 98 -17.86 -9.08 1.31
N ALA A 99 -17.25 -9.92 2.16
CA ALA A 99 -17.80 -10.30 3.45
C ALA A 99 -17.87 -9.10 4.41
N ALA A 100 -16.79 -8.34 4.55
CA ALA A 100 -16.75 -7.12 5.37
C ALA A 100 -17.85 -6.15 4.94
N ARG A 101 -17.98 -5.94 3.63
CA ARG A 101 -19.01 -5.09 3.06
C ARG A 101 -20.43 -5.58 3.34
N ALA A 102 -20.68 -6.89 3.23
CA ALA A 102 -22.00 -7.48 3.47
C ALA A 102 -22.42 -7.38 4.94
N ASP A 103 -21.44 -7.46 5.84
CA ASP A 103 -21.64 -7.37 7.30
C ASP A 103 -21.58 -5.93 7.84
N ASP A 104 -21.47 -4.92 6.96
CA ASP A 104 -21.27 -3.50 7.32
C ASP A 104 -20.08 -3.26 8.26
N LYS A 105 -18.97 -3.95 7.98
CA LYS A 105 -17.69 -3.81 8.67
C LYS A 105 -16.68 -3.08 7.80
N LEU A 106 -15.69 -2.46 8.42
CA LEU A 106 -14.50 -2.00 7.72
C LEU A 106 -13.56 -3.18 7.46
N GLY A 107 -13.24 -3.43 6.20
CA GLY A 107 -12.16 -4.31 5.81
C GLY A 107 -10.81 -3.66 6.09
N VAL A 108 -9.92 -4.34 6.81
CA VAL A 108 -8.58 -3.85 7.13
C VAL A 108 -7.56 -4.80 6.52
N MET A 109 -6.67 -4.28 5.70
CA MET A 109 -5.51 -4.98 5.15
C MET A 109 -4.25 -4.35 5.73
N PHE A 110 -3.10 -5.03 5.68
CA PHE A 110 -1.83 -4.45 6.08
C PHE A 110 -0.90 -4.17 4.89
N ASP A 111 0.02 -3.24 5.09
CA ASP A 111 1.11 -2.95 4.16
C ASP A 111 2.45 -2.69 4.85
N VAL A 112 3.53 -2.89 4.10
CA VAL A 112 4.90 -2.66 4.54
C VAL A 112 5.59 -1.64 3.64
N GLU A 113 6.11 -0.59 4.25
CA GLU A 113 6.76 0.52 3.57
C GLU A 113 8.29 0.36 3.55
N GLY A 114 8.77 -0.64 2.80
CA GLY A 114 10.19 -0.85 2.54
C GLY A 114 10.64 -2.26 2.89
N MET A 115 11.53 -2.81 2.07
CA MET A 115 12.05 -4.18 2.23
C MET A 115 13.18 -4.31 3.26
N VAL A 116 13.42 -3.31 4.11
CA VAL A 116 14.48 -3.36 5.16
C VAL A 116 14.34 -4.57 6.10
N PRO A 117 13.14 -5.01 6.51
CA PRO A 117 12.98 -6.27 7.27
C PRO A 117 13.56 -7.51 6.58
N LEU A 118 13.67 -7.48 5.24
CA LEU A 118 14.16 -8.59 4.44
C LEU A 118 15.69 -8.56 4.29
N ASN A 119 16.36 -7.46 4.63
CA ASN A 119 17.82 -7.33 4.53
C ASN A 119 18.54 -8.52 5.19
N CYS A 120 19.78 -8.76 4.77
CA CYS A 120 20.57 -9.93 5.20
C CYS A 120 19.91 -11.28 4.84
N GLY A 121 19.13 -11.34 3.76
CA GLY A 121 18.64 -12.60 3.20
C GLY A 121 17.34 -13.14 3.81
N ARG A 122 16.58 -12.32 4.53
CA ARG A 122 15.36 -12.71 5.28
C ARG A 122 14.09 -12.80 4.41
N ILE A 123 14.22 -13.42 3.23
CA ILE A 123 13.13 -13.64 2.27
C ILE A 123 11.97 -14.42 2.91
N ASP A 124 12.27 -15.29 3.88
CA ASP A 124 11.29 -16.08 4.63
C ASP A 124 10.17 -15.26 5.28
N LEU A 125 10.44 -13.97 5.57
CA LEU A 125 9.45 -13.10 6.20
C LEU A 125 8.30 -12.70 5.27
N ILE A 126 8.47 -12.81 3.95
CA ILE A 126 7.42 -12.44 2.98
C ILE A 126 6.17 -13.32 3.19
N GLU A 127 6.35 -14.64 3.32
CA GLU A 127 5.23 -15.56 3.61
C GLU A 127 4.60 -15.29 4.97
N ARG A 128 5.41 -14.95 5.98
CA ARG A 128 4.92 -14.60 7.32
C ARG A 128 4.06 -13.34 7.29
N PHE A 129 4.54 -12.28 6.64
CA PHE A 129 3.78 -11.05 6.44
C PHE A 129 2.51 -11.30 5.63
N ARG A 130 2.59 -12.05 4.54
CA ARG A 130 1.42 -12.37 3.70
C ARG A 130 0.33 -13.11 4.46
N THR A 131 0.73 -14.10 5.28
CA THR A 131 -0.18 -14.86 6.16
C THR A 131 -0.83 -13.96 7.21
N GLY A 132 -0.05 -13.00 7.73
CA GLY A 132 -0.51 -11.97 8.65
C GLY A 132 -1.53 -10.99 8.08
N GLY A 133 -1.72 -10.94 6.76
CA GLY A 133 -2.65 -10.02 6.11
C GLY A 133 -1.98 -8.84 5.42
N VAL A 134 -0.65 -8.85 5.25
CA VAL A 134 0.04 -7.89 4.40
C VAL A 134 -0.29 -8.17 2.93
N GLY A 135 -0.97 -7.24 2.28
CA GLY A 135 -1.39 -7.36 0.89
C GLY A 135 -0.34 -6.87 -0.10
N TRP A 136 0.44 -5.86 0.29
CA TRP A 136 1.53 -5.34 -0.51
C TRP A 136 2.72 -4.88 0.33
N MET A 137 3.90 -4.86 -0.31
CA MET A 137 5.13 -4.32 0.25
C MET A 137 5.83 -3.47 -0.81
N LEU A 138 6.28 -2.26 -0.43
CA LEU A 138 7.06 -1.44 -1.35
C LEU A 138 8.55 -1.78 -1.33
N VAL A 139 9.24 -1.55 -2.44
CA VAL A 139 10.65 -1.95 -2.62
C VAL A 139 11.58 -1.21 -1.68
N ALA A 140 11.59 0.13 -1.74
CA ALA A 140 12.49 0.96 -0.95
C ALA A 140 11.77 2.20 -0.41
N TYR A 141 11.94 2.51 0.87
CA TYR A 141 11.40 3.72 1.49
C TYR A 141 12.44 4.82 1.51
N ASN A 142 12.45 5.65 0.47
CA ASN A 142 13.33 6.79 0.23
C ASN A 142 14.81 6.41 0.01
N ARG A 143 15.39 5.57 0.86
CA ARG A 143 16.79 5.17 0.86
C ARG A 143 16.98 3.78 0.25
N ASN A 144 18.18 3.52 -0.26
CA ASN A 144 18.54 2.21 -0.82
C ASN A 144 18.54 1.12 0.27
N ASN A 145 18.21 -0.11 -0.13
CA ASN A 145 18.31 -1.31 0.71
C ASN A 145 18.86 -2.49 -0.11
N ASP A 146 18.91 -3.70 0.48
CA ASP A 146 19.48 -4.87 -0.21
C ASP A 146 18.69 -5.25 -1.47
N SER A 147 17.43 -4.83 -1.58
CA SER A 147 16.53 -5.18 -2.69
C SER A 147 16.57 -4.20 -3.86
N GLY A 148 16.70 -2.89 -3.60
CA GLY A 148 16.70 -1.89 -4.67
C GLY A 148 16.90 -0.45 -4.20
N GLY A 149 16.81 0.47 -5.16
CA GLY A 149 17.04 1.90 -4.96
C GLY A 149 15.81 2.69 -4.50
N GLY A 150 16.00 3.59 -3.55
CA GLY A 150 14.98 4.54 -3.09
C GLY A 150 15.06 5.88 -3.83
N CYS A 151 13.99 6.68 -3.77
CA CYS A 151 13.88 7.92 -4.54
C CYS A 151 14.72 9.11 -4.02
N THR A 152 15.33 9.01 -2.83
CA THR A 152 16.19 10.08 -2.26
C THR A 152 17.68 9.77 -2.32
N ASP A 153 18.05 8.55 -2.67
CA ASP A 153 19.44 8.13 -2.89
C ASP A 153 19.75 8.03 -4.39
N GLU A 154 21.02 7.80 -4.70
CA GLU A 154 21.42 7.41 -6.05
C GLU A 154 20.82 6.03 -6.36
N ASP A 155 19.92 6.01 -7.34
CA ASP A 155 19.16 4.81 -7.71
C ASP A 155 20.02 3.80 -8.48
N GLY A 156 20.48 2.77 -7.76
CA GLY A 156 21.28 1.67 -8.30
C GLY A 156 20.53 0.66 -9.17
N GLY A 157 19.19 0.74 -9.22
CA GLY A 157 18.34 -0.27 -9.86
C GLY A 157 17.99 -1.44 -8.94
N LEU A 158 17.27 -2.42 -9.51
CA LEU A 158 16.83 -3.62 -8.82
C LEU A 158 17.98 -4.62 -8.68
N THR A 159 18.30 -5.02 -7.45
CA THR A 159 19.43 -5.91 -7.19
C THR A 159 19.12 -7.37 -7.54
N PRO A 160 20.14 -8.25 -7.67
CA PRO A 160 19.91 -9.69 -7.79
C PRO A 160 19.16 -10.30 -6.58
N TYR A 161 19.31 -9.71 -5.40
CA TYR A 161 18.55 -10.08 -4.21
C TYR A 161 17.09 -9.61 -4.31
N GLY A 162 16.85 -8.36 -4.75
CA GLY A 162 15.50 -7.85 -5.00
C GLY A 162 14.73 -8.70 -6.01
N ARG A 163 15.40 -9.21 -7.05
CA ARG A 163 14.78 -10.17 -8.00
C ARG A 163 14.36 -11.49 -7.33
N GLN A 164 15.06 -11.95 -6.30
CA GLN A 164 14.65 -13.11 -5.50
C GLN A 164 13.43 -12.78 -4.64
N VAL A 165 13.42 -11.59 -4.03
CA VAL A 165 12.27 -11.07 -3.27
C VAL A 165 11.01 -11.00 -4.15
N LEU A 166 11.10 -10.44 -5.36
CA LEU A 166 9.95 -10.37 -6.29
C LEU A 166 9.36 -11.75 -6.59
N ARG A 167 10.21 -12.77 -6.82
CA ARG A 167 9.74 -14.14 -7.08
C ARG A 167 9.02 -14.74 -5.88
N GLU A 168 9.48 -14.44 -4.67
CA GLU A 168 8.80 -14.91 -3.46
C GLU A 168 7.47 -14.19 -3.23
N MET A 169 7.43 -12.87 -3.46
CA MET A 169 6.19 -12.09 -3.41
C MET A 169 5.15 -12.63 -4.41
N GLU A 170 5.57 -12.93 -5.63
CA GLU A 170 4.73 -13.56 -6.65
C GLU A 170 4.24 -14.94 -6.20
N ARG A 171 5.12 -15.79 -5.66
CA ARG A 171 4.77 -17.13 -5.16
C ARG A 171 3.67 -17.09 -4.09
N VAL A 172 3.74 -16.14 -3.15
CA VAL A 172 2.77 -16.03 -2.04
C VAL A 172 1.57 -15.15 -2.39
N GLY A 173 1.58 -14.47 -3.54
CA GLY A 173 0.54 -13.53 -3.94
C GLY A 173 0.52 -12.26 -3.07
N MET A 174 1.70 -11.68 -2.81
CA MET A 174 1.86 -10.34 -2.23
C MET A 174 2.19 -9.36 -3.36
N ILE A 175 1.43 -8.27 -3.48
CA ILE A 175 1.64 -7.28 -4.52
C ILE A 175 2.90 -6.46 -4.22
N VAL A 176 3.71 -6.16 -5.24
CA VAL A 176 4.84 -5.25 -5.09
C VAL A 176 4.41 -3.81 -5.34
N CYS A 177 4.91 -2.89 -4.52
CA CYS A 177 4.65 -1.47 -4.64
C CYS A 177 5.94 -0.69 -4.98
N CYS A 178 5.85 0.29 -5.87
CA CYS A 178 6.96 1.16 -6.28
C CYS A 178 6.84 2.59 -5.76
N SER A 179 5.89 2.86 -4.87
CA SER A 179 5.95 4.03 -4.00
C SER A 179 7.33 4.08 -3.30
N HIS A 180 7.91 5.27 -3.19
CA HIS A 180 9.20 5.61 -2.55
C HIS A 180 10.45 5.08 -3.24
N THR A 181 10.25 4.34 -4.33
CA THR A 181 11.29 3.68 -5.09
C THR A 181 11.85 4.64 -6.13
N GLY A 182 13.16 4.57 -6.41
CA GLY A 182 13.78 5.33 -7.49
C GLY A 182 13.22 4.92 -8.86
N HIS A 183 13.23 5.83 -9.83
CA HIS A 183 12.61 5.61 -11.14
C HIS A 183 13.22 4.45 -11.94
N ARG A 184 14.54 4.26 -11.85
CA ARG A 184 15.22 3.14 -12.50
C ARG A 184 14.86 1.83 -11.81
N THR A 185 14.88 1.77 -10.48
CA THR A 185 14.45 0.57 -9.75
C THR A 185 12.99 0.24 -10.06
N ALA A 186 12.09 1.23 -10.05
CA ALA A 186 10.68 1.03 -10.37
C ALA A 186 10.48 0.46 -11.79
N ARG A 187 11.21 1.00 -12.78
CA ARG A 187 11.22 0.45 -14.14
C ARG A 187 11.66 -1.01 -14.17
N GLU A 188 12.78 -1.32 -13.53
CA GLU A 188 13.33 -2.68 -13.51
C GLU A 188 12.43 -3.67 -12.74
N VAL A 189 11.66 -3.20 -11.76
CA VAL A 189 10.62 -3.99 -11.06
C VAL A 189 9.45 -4.28 -11.99
N ILE A 190 8.89 -3.26 -12.66
CA ILE A 190 7.80 -3.43 -13.62
C ILE A 190 8.19 -4.41 -14.74
N ASP A 191 9.40 -4.27 -15.28
CA ASP A 191 9.89 -5.15 -16.36
C ASP A 191 10.16 -6.60 -15.89
N ALA A 192 10.36 -6.82 -14.59
CA ALA A 192 10.76 -8.13 -14.04
C ALA A 192 9.68 -8.86 -13.26
N ALA A 193 8.65 -8.17 -12.76
CA ALA A 193 7.59 -8.77 -11.98
C ALA A 193 6.68 -9.64 -12.87
N GLY A 194 6.39 -10.87 -12.44
CA GLY A 194 5.39 -11.74 -13.08
C GLY A 194 3.94 -11.41 -12.69
N MET A 195 3.73 -10.33 -11.94
CA MET A 195 2.43 -9.92 -11.39
C MET A 195 2.25 -8.40 -11.49
N PRO A 196 1.01 -7.88 -11.41
CA PRO A 196 0.76 -6.44 -11.35
C PRO A 196 1.55 -5.74 -10.24
N VAL A 197 2.05 -4.55 -10.56
CA VAL A 197 2.76 -3.65 -9.66
C VAL A 197 1.87 -2.44 -9.37
N ILE A 198 2.00 -1.83 -8.20
CA ILE A 198 1.22 -0.62 -7.87
C ILE A 198 2.12 0.56 -7.48
N PHE A 199 1.58 1.76 -7.60
CA PHE A 199 2.04 2.94 -6.86
C PHE A 199 0.97 3.32 -5.84
N SER A 200 1.06 2.78 -4.62
CA SER A 200 0.00 2.90 -3.60
C SER A 200 -0.34 4.34 -3.21
N HIS A 201 0.66 5.22 -3.18
CA HIS A 201 0.51 6.65 -2.85
C HIS A 201 1.63 7.43 -3.55
N SER A 202 1.35 7.95 -4.74
CA SER A 202 2.29 8.79 -5.50
C SER A 202 1.52 9.80 -6.35
N ASN A 203 2.17 10.89 -6.76
CA ASN A 203 1.59 11.90 -7.64
C ASN A 203 2.27 11.92 -9.01
N CYS A 204 1.66 12.59 -9.99
CA CYS A 204 2.21 12.74 -11.34
C CYS A 204 3.32 13.80 -11.37
N SER A 205 4.49 13.48 -11.93
CA SER A 205 5.60 14.45 -12.04
C SER A 205 5.27 15.60 -12.98
N ALA A 206 4.39 15.39 -13.96
CA ALA A 206 3.92 16.44 -14.86
C ALA A 206 3.15 17.56 -14.13
N LEU A 207 2.59 17.30 -12.94
CA LEU A 207 1.86 18.29 -12.15
C LEU A 207 2.76 19.03 -11.15
N TYR A 208 3.74 18.33 -10.57
CA TYR A 208 4.71 18.89 -9.64
C TYR A 208 6.02 18.13 -9.73
N ASP A 209 7.11 18.84 -10.04
CA ASP A 209 8.43 18.23 -10.17
C ASP A 209 9.01 17.94 -8.78
N HIS A 210 8.97 16.66 -8.41
CA HIS A 210 9.47 16.16 -7.15
C HIS A 210 9.99 14.73 -7.35
N TYR A 211 11.14 14.39 -6.76
CA TYR A 211 11.79 13.08 -6.92
C TYR A 211 10.89 11.89 -6.56
N ARG A 212 9.87 12.12 -5.72
CA ARG A 212 8.90 11.11 -5.28
C ARG A 212 7.76 10.88 -6.27
N ASN A 213 7.53 11.81 -7.19
CA ASN A 213 6.45 11.75 -8.17
C ASN A 213 6.85 10.86 -9.35
N ILE A 214 5.84 10.33 -10.04
CA ILE A 214 6.01 9.32 -11.08
C ILE A 214 5.94 9.99 -12.47
N PRO A 215 6.97 9.84 -13.31
CA PRO A 215 6.95 10.24 -14.71
C PRO A 215 5.91 9.48 -15.53
N ASP A 216 5.35 10.13 -16.55
CA ASP A 216 4.28 9.57 -17.38
C ASP A 216 4.65 8.23 -18.05
N ASP A 217 5.92 8.01 -18.40
CA ASP A 217 6.36 6.75 -19.01
C ASP A 217 6.31 5.59 -18.01
N LEU A 218 6.63 5.80 -16.73
CA LEU A 218 6.45 4.80 -15.68
C LEU A 218 4.99 4.54 -15.36
N ILE A 219 4.15 5.59 -15.36
CA ILE A 219 2.69 5.44 -15.19
C ILE A 219 2.13 4.52 -16.28
N ARG A 220 2.51 4.77 -17.55
CA ARG A 220 2.09 3.92 -18.68
C ARG A 220 2.64 2.50 -18.57
N ALA A 221 3.92 2.34 -18.25
CA ALA A 221 4.53 1.02 -18.08
C ALA A 221 3.82 0.18 -16.99
N CYS A 222 3.43 0.81 -15.88
CA CYS A 222 2.66 0.17 -14.82
C CYS A 222 1.29 -0.29 -15.31
N ALA A 223 0.56 0.58 -16.01
CA ALA A 223 -0.75 0.26 -16.56
C ALA A 223 -0.68 -0.85 -17.63
N ASP A 224 0.32 -0.81 -18.52
CA ASP A 224 0.53 -1.83 -19.56
C ASP A 224 0.89 -3.21 -18.95
N ALA A 225 1.49 -3.23 -17.76
CA ALA A 225 1.76 -4.43 -16.97
C ALA A 225 0.57 -4.90 -16.11
N GLY A 226 -0.59 -4.23 -16.21
CA GLY A 226 -1.82 -4.59 -15.50
C GLY A 226 -1.96 -4.03 -14.09
N GLY A 227 -1.13 -3.04 -13.72
CA GLY A 227 -1.19 -2.30 -12.46
C GLY A 227 -2.11 -1.08 -12.47
#